data_AF-A0A7C5N8Z7-F1
#
_entry.id   AF-A0A7C5N8Z7-F1
#
_cell.length_a   1.000
_cell.length_b   1.000
_cell.length_c   1.000
_cell.angle_alpha   90.00
_cell.angle_beta   90.00
_cell.angle_gamma   90.00
#
_symmetry.space_group_name_H-M   'P 1'
#
loop_
_entity.id
_entity.type
_entity.pdbx_description
1 polymer ?
#
loop_
_entity_poly.entity_id
_entity_poly.type
_entity_poly.pdbx_seq_one_letter_code
_entity_poly.pdbx_strand_id
1 'polypeptide(L)'
;GCYGLEGRWPLTVALVFAIFGASAVLPVLNAYTSELFPTDLRGDAFAWTNSLLGRIGYVASPALVGAMAEGLGWGYGPAVQVTAIGPLVALALIFLWLPETKNKELEETAAI
;
A
#
# COMPACT_ATOMS: atom_id res chain seq x y z
N GLY A 1 17.06 2.71 1.74
CA GLY A 1 16.35 2.45 0.47
C GLY A 1 17.31 1.86 -0.54
N CYS A 2 16.81 0.99 -1.43
CA CYS A 2 17.60 0.15 -2.35
C CYS A 2 18.49 0.90 -3.35
N TYR A 3 18.34 2.23 -3.44
CA TYR A 3 19.16 3.11 -4.28
C TYR A 3 20.63 3.24 -3.86
N GLY A 4 21.04 2.68 -2.71
CA GLY A 4 22.46 2.56 -2.32
C GLY A 4 23.12 1.24 -2.73
N LEU A 5 22.41 0.37 -3.46
CA LEU A 5 22.90 -0.94 -3.86
C LEU A 5 23.45 -0.87 -5.30
N GLU A 6 24.77 -0.96 -5.47
CA GLU A 6 25.43 -0.84 -6.78
C GLU A 6 25.62 -2.20 -7.50
N GLY A 7 24.85 -3.22 -7.12
CA GLY A 7 24.96 -4.58 -7.69
C GLY A 7 23.68 -5.04 -8.39
N ARG A 8 23.82 -5.61 -9.59
CA ARG A 8 22.71 -6.24 -10.35
C ARG A 8 21.91 -7.23 -9.49
N TRP A 9 22.60 -8.05 -8.69
CA TRP A 9 21.95 -9.05 -7.84
C TRP A 9 21.15 -8.43 -6.68
N PRO A 10 21.71 -7.55 -5.84
CA PRO A 10 20.95 -6.81 -4.82
C PRO A 10 19.75 -6.05 -5.37
N LEU A 11 19.90 -5.37 -6.52
CA LEU A 11 18.78 -4.66 -7.17
C LEU A 11 17.69 -5.61 -7.67
N THR A 12 18.08 -6.75 -8.26
CA THR A 12 17.12 -7.77 -8.72
C THR A 12 16.34 -8.34 -7.55
N VAL A 13 17.02 -8.71 -6.46
CA VAL A 13 16.36 -9.24 -5.26
C VAL A 13 15.40 -8.20 -4.66
N ALA A 14 15.85 -6.96 -4.50
CA ALA A 14 15.01 -5.88 -4.01
C ALA A 14 13.77 -5.65 -4.89
N LEU A 15 13.93 -5.69 -6.21
CA LEU A 15 12.83 -5.57 -7.16
C LEU A 15 11.85 -6.73 -7.07
N VAL A 16 12.34 -7.97 -6.96
CA VAL A 16 11.49 -9.15 -6.78
C VAL A 16 10.63 -9.03 -5.53
N PHE A 17 11.22 -8.65 -4.39
CA PHE A 17 10.45 -8.44 -3.15
C PHE A 17 9.46 -7.28 -3.28
N ALA A 18 9.83 -6.19 -3.95
CA ALA A 18 8.93 -5.07 -4.18
C ALA A 18 7.72 -5.47 -5.04
N ILE A 19 7.95 -6.17 -6.15
CA ILE A 19 6.88 -6.65 -7.03
C ILE A 19 6.00 -7.68 -6.32
N PHE A 20 6.61 -8.63 -5.60
CA PHE A 20 5.88 -9.62 -4.84
C PHE A 20 4.97 -8.97 -3.79
N GLY A 21 5.52 -8.05 -2.99
CA GLY A 21 4.74 -7.32 -1.99
C GLY A 21 3.60 -6.52 -2.62
N ALA A 22 3.89 -5.72 -3.65
CA ALA A 22 2.87 -4.94 -4.35
C ALA A 22 1.76 -5.81 -4.95
N SER A 23 2.10 -6.98 -5.49
CA SER A 23 1.13 -7.91 -6.10
C SER A 23 0.31 -8.67 -5.07
N ALA A 24 0.87 -8.95 -3.88
CA ALA A 24 0.17 -9.65 -2.81
C ALA A 24 -0.84 -8.76 -2.06
N VAL A 25 -0.61 -7.43 -2.01
CA VAL A 25 -1.47 -6.49 -1.27
C VAL A 25 -2.91 -6.50 -1.80
N LEU A 26 -3.11 -6.43 -3.10
CA LEU A 26 -4.45 -6.39 -3.71
C LEU A 26 -5.34 -7.60 -3.35
N PRO A 27 -4.92 -8.86 -3.58
CA PRO A 27 -5.74 -10.01 -3.24
C PRO A 27 -5.99 -10.13 -1.73
N VAL A 28 -5.00 -9.80 -0.90
CA VAL A 28 -5.15 -9.83 0.56
C VAL A 28 -6.20 -8.80 1.02
N LEU A 29 -6.09 -7.55 0.58
CA LEU A 29 -7.05 -6.51 0.95
C LEU A 29 -8.46 -6.81 0.42
N ASN A 30 -8.59 -7.42 -0.75
CA ASN A 30 -9.88 -7.85 -1.27
C ASN A 30 -10.51 -8.94 -0.41
N ALA A 31 -9.73 -9.92 0.06
CA ALA A 31 -10.20 -10.94 0.99
C ALA A 31 -10.66 -10.30 2.31
N TYR A 32 -9.85 -9.43 2.91
CA TYR A 32 -10.22 -8.69 4.13
C TYR A 32 -11.48 -7.85 3.94
N THR A 33 -11.63 -7.16 2.82
CA THR A 33 -12.84 -6.37 2.52
C THR A 33 -14.07 -7.28 2.44
N SER A 34 -13.92 -8.49 1.91
CA SER A 34 -15.01 -9.45 1.90
C SER A 34 -15.34 -9.99 3.29
N GLU A 35 -14.37 -10.18 4.17
CA GLU A 35 -14.62 -10.67 5.53
C GLU A 35 -15.22 -9.59 6.44
N LEU A 36 -14.79 -8.33 6.29
CA LEU A 36 -15.14 -7.23 7.19
C LEU A 36 -16.44 -6.52 6.80
N PHE A 37 -16.77 -6.45 5.51
CA PHE A 37 -17.96 -5.72 5.05
C PHE A 37 -19.07 -6.68 4.59
N PRO A 38 -20.33 -6.44 4.99
CA PRO A 38 -21.48 -7.16 4.45
C PRO A 38 -21.62 -6.88 2.95
N THR A 39 -22.18 -7.84 2.21
CA THR A 39 -22.25 -7.83 0.74
C THR A 39 -22.79 -6.53 0.15
N ASP A 40 -23.75 -5.90 0.83
CA ASP A 40 -24.39 -4.65 0.38
C ASP A 40 -23.46 -3.43 0.46
N LEU A 41 -22.48 -3.42 1.36
CA LEU A 41 -21.55 -2.29 1.56
C LEU A 41 -20.17 -2.49 0.91
N ARG A 42 -19.85 -3.71 0.46
CA ARG A 42 -18.56 -4.03 -0.18
C ARG A 42 -18.30 -3.20 -1.42
N GLY A 43 -19.34 -2.96 -2.24
CA GLY A 43 -19.23 -2.16 -3.46
C GLY A 43 -18.85 -0.71 -3.18
N ASP A 44 -19.50 -0.10 -2.19
CA ASP A 44 -19.22 1.28 -1.78
C ASP A 44 -17.85 1.40 -1.11
N ALA A 45 -17.48 0.47 -0.22
CA ALA A 45 -16.16 0.43 0.40
C ALA A 45 -15.04 0.34 -0.64
N PHE A 46 -15.20 -0.52 -1.66
CA PHE A 46 -14.24 -0.64 -2.75
C PHE A 46 -14.19 0.61 -3.64
N ALA A 47 -15.34 1.25 -3.90
CA ALA A 47 -15.40 2.48 -4.66
C ALA A 47 -14.66 3.63 -3.95
N TRP A 48 -14.88 3.82 -2.65
CA TRP A 48 -14.20 4.84 -1.86
C TRP A 48 -12.69 4.60 -1.76
N THR A 49 -12.30 3.37 -1.41
CA THR A 49 -10.89 3.04 -1.18
C THR A 49 -10.10 2.96 -2.48
N ASN A 50 -10.56 2.16 -3.45
CA ASN A 50 -9.81 1.88 -4.66
C ASN A 50 -9.95 2.99 -5.70
N SER A 51 -11.17 3.49 -5.92
CA SER A 51 -11.44 4.43 -7.02
C SER A 51 -11.26 5.90 -6.64
N LEU A 52 -11.59 6.29 -5.42
CA LEU A 52 -11.40 7.66 -4.95
C LEU A 52 -9.99 7.86 -4.37
N LEU A 53 -9.68 7.22 -3.24
CA LEU A 53 -8.42 7.45 -2.54
C LEU A 53 -7.22 6.87 -3.29
N GLY A 54 -7.34 5.62 -3.76
CA GLY A 54 -6.27 4.92 -4.47
C GLY A 54 -5.86 5.62 -5.76
N ARG A 55 -6.82 6.03 -6.61
CA ARG A 55 -6.51 6.68 -7.89
C ARG A 55 -5.99 8.11 -7.71
N ILE A 56 -6.51 8.87 -6.75
CA ILE A 56 -5.97 10.20 -6.45
C ILE A 56 -4.53 10.08 -5.99
N GLY A 57 -4.23 9.15 -5.07
CA GLY A 57 -2.86 8.89 -4.63
C GLY A 57 -1.95 8.46 -5.78
N TYR A 58 -2.44 7.59 -6.68
CA TYR A 58 -1.70 7.15 -7.86
C TYR A 58 -1.34 8.31 -8.80
N VAL A 59 -2.27 9.23 -9.05
CA VAL A 59 -2.03 10.40 -9.92
C VAL A 59 -1.18 11.47 -9.23
N ALA A 60 -1.39 11.69 -7.93
CA ALA A 60 -0.66 12.71 -7.17
C ALA A 60 0.78 12.29 -6.86
N SER A 61 1.05 10.98 -6.72
CA SER A 61 2.36 10.48 -6.27
C SER A 61 3.55 10.88 -7.14
N PRO A 62 3.52 10.81 -8.49
CA PRO A 62 4.66 11.22 -9.31
C PRO A 62 4.87 12.74 -9.28
N ALA A 63 3.80 13.51 -9.20
CA ALA A 63 3.86 14.97 -9.09
C ALA A 63 4.49 15.41 -7.77
N LEU A 64 4.13 14.76 -6.66
CA LEU A 64 4.75 14.98 -5.34
C LEU A 64 6.25 14.62 -5.36
N VAL A 65 6.62 13.46 -5.93
CA VAL A 65 8.02 13.05 -6.04
C VAL A 65 8.82 14.03 -6.90
N GLY A 66 8.26 14.48 -8.02
CA GLY A 66 8.88 15.51 -8.86
C GLY A 66 9.08 16.83 -8.12
N ALA A 67 8.07 17.30 -7.40
CA ALA A 67 8.16 18.52 -6.59
C ALA A 67 9.21 18.40 -5.47
N MET A 68 9.35 17.23 -4.86
CA MET A 68 10.38 16.98 -3.85
C MET A 68 11.78 16.88 -4.47
N ALA A 69 11.91 16.24 -5.64
CA ALA A 69 13.20 16.08 -6.30
C ALA A 69 13.74 17.41 -6.84
N GLU A 70 12.89 18.20 -7.51
CA GLU A 70 13.27 19.44 -8.19
C GLU A 70 13.06 20.68 -7.32
N GLY A 71 11.91 20.77 -6.64
CA GLY A 71 11.54 21.94 -5.85
C GLY A 71 12.32 22.08 -4.54
N LEU A 72 12.67 20.96 -3.88
CA LEU A 72 13.50 20.97 -2.67
C LEU A 72 14.99 20.72 -2.96
N GLY A 73 15.35 20.45 -4.23
CA GLY A 73 16.73 20.18 -4.65
C GLY A 73 17.31 18.87 -4.11
N TRP A 74 16.48 17.94 -3.62
CA TRP A 74 16.92 16.67 -3.03
C TRP A 74 17.44 15.69 -4.08
N GLY A 75 17.07 15.88 -5.36
CA GLY A 75 17.31 14.92 -6.42
C GLY A 75 16.40 13.68 -6.30
N TYR A 76 16.33 12.91 -7.40
CA TYR A 76 15.39 11.79 -7.51
C TYR A 76 15.70 10.62 -6.56
N GLY A 77 16.98 10.39 -6.22
CA GLY A 77 17.38 9.30 -5.32
C GLY A 77 16.73 9.41 -3.93
N PRO A 78 17.03 10.48 -3.16
CA PRO A 78 16.42 10.70 -1.85
C PRO A 78 14.89 10.87 -1.92
N ALA A 79 14.37 11.57 -2.93
CA ALA A 79 12.93 11.79 -3.08
C ALA A 79 12.15 10.47 -3.21
N VAL A 80 12.65 9.52 -4.01
CA VAL A 80 12.01 8.21 -4.14
C VAL A 80 12.23 7.35 -2.89
N GLN A 81 13.39 7.44 -2.24
CA GLN A 81 13.64 6.68 -1.00
C GLN A 81 12.64 7.00 0.12
N VAL A 82 12.22 8.26 0.24
CA VAL A 82 11.22 8.68 1.25
C VAL A 82 9.86 8.05 0.98
N THR A 83 9.50 7.74 -0.27
CA THR A 83 8.22 7.07 -0.59
C THR A 83 8.09 5.68 0.05
N ALA A 84 9.22 5.03 0.39
CA ALA A 84 9.21 3.75 1.11
C ALA A 84 8.63 3.85 2.54
N ILE A 85 8.53 5.06 3.11
CA ILE A 85 7.87 5.29 4.39
C ILE A 85 6.37 5.03 4.29
N GLY A 86 5.74 5.32 3.15
CA GLY A 86 4.30 5.14 2.95
C GLY A 86 3.82 3.72 3.25
N PRO A 87 4.38 2.68 2.61
CA PRO A 87 4.06 1.29 2.91
C PRO A 87 4.34 0.88 4.37
N LEU A 88 5.38 1.43 5.01
CA LEU A 88 5.68 1.15 6.42
C LEU A 88 4.62 1.75 7.36
N VAL A 89 4.17 2.97 7.08
CA VAL A 89 3.07 3.61 7.81
C VAL A 89 1.78 2.82 7.59
N ALA A 90 1.46 2.43 6.36
CA ALA A 90 0.31 1.61 6.06
C ALA A 90 0.34 0.27 6.82
N LEU A 91 1.50 -0.38 6.88
CA LEU A 91 1.69 -1.60 7.66
C LEU A 91 1.46 -1.36 9.15
N ALA A 92 1.98 -0.27 9.72
CA ALA A 92 1.75 0.08 11.11
C ALA A 92 0.27 0.34 11.41
N LEU A 93 -0.44 1.04 10.53
CA LEU A 93 -1.88 1.28 10.66
C LEU A 93 -2.67 -0.03 10.60
N ILE A 94 -2.33 -0.93 9.67
CA ILE A 94 -2.94 -2.27 9.58
C ILE A 94 -2.73 -3.03 10.89
N PHE A 95 -1.51 -3.09 11.41
CA PHE A 95 -1.22 -3.79 12.66
C PHE A 95 -1.93 -3.21 13.88
N LEU A 96 -2.14 -1.89 13.91
CA LEU A 96 -2.76 -1.21 15.06
C LEU A 96 -4.29 -1.24 15.01
N TRP A 97 -4.89 -1.16 13.82
CA TRP A 97 -6.33 -0.91 13.67
C TRP A 97 -7.09 -1.99 12.94
N LEU A 98 -6.43 -2.87 12.17
CA LEU A 98 -7.14 -3.96 11.51
C LEU A 98 -7.30 -5.12 12.51
N PRO A 99 -8.54 -5.47 12.90
CA PRO A 99 -8.77 -6.56 13.83
C PRO A 99 -8.37 -7.89 13.19
N GLU A 100 -7.77 -8.77 13.98
CA GLU A 100 -7.43 -10.14 13.53
C GLU A 100 -8.72 -10.89 13.21
N THR A 101 -8.90 -11.26 11.93
CA THR A 101 -10.06 -12.04 11.44
C THR A 101 -9.84 -13.55 11.61
N LYS A 102 -8.63 -13.97 12.00
CA LYS A 102 -8.25 -15.38 12.15
C LYS A 102 -9.04 -16.04 13.29
N ASN A 103 -9.77 -17.11 12.95
CA ASN A 103 -10.66 -17.91 13.81
C ASN A 103 -11.99 -17.26 14.23
N LYS A 104 -12.51 -16.28 13.50
CA LYS A 104 -13.89 -15.81 13.66
C LYS A 104 -14.76 -16.26 12.49
N GLU A 105 -15.99 -16.65 12.77
CA GLU A 105 -16.96 -16.94 11.71
C GLU A 105 -17.27 -15.64 10.94
N LEU A 106 -17.57 -15.74 9.65
CA LEU A 106 -17.81 -14.58 8.77
C LEU A 106 -18.95 -13.68 9.30
N GLU A 107 -19.94 -14.29 9.94
CA GLU A 107 -21.09 -13.62 10.54
C GLU A 107 -20.72 -12.77 11.77
N GLU A 108 -19.69 -13.18 12.52
CA GLU A 108 -19.20 -12.44 13.68
C GLU A 108 -18.27 -11.29 13.29
N THR A 109 -17.62 -11.36 12.12
CA THR A 109 -16.68 -10.34 11.64
C THR A 109 -17.39 -9.20 10.90
N ALA A 110 -18.44 -9.51 10.14
CA ALA A 110 -19.25 -8.52 9.43
C ALA A 110 -20.15 -7.65 10.35
N ALA A 111 -20.23 -8.00 11.64
CA ALA A 111 -21.06 -7.32 12.64
C ALA A 111 -20.27 -6.42 13.62
N ILE A 112 -18.94 -6.31 13.47
CA ILE A 112 -18.04 -5.45 14.26
C ILE A 112 -17.87 -4.10 13.56
#